data_AF-A0A932KCR8-F1
#
_entry.id   AF-A0A932KCR8-F1
#
_cell.length_a   1.000
_cell.length_b   1.000
_cell.length_c   1.000
_cell.angle_alpha   90.00
_cell.angle_beta   90.00
_cell.angle_gamma   90.00
#
_symmetry.space_group_name_H-M   'P 1'
#
loop_
_entity.id
_entity.type
_entity.pdbx_description
1 polymer ?
#
loop_
_entity_poly.entity_id
_entity_poly.type
_entity_poly.pdbx_seq_one_letter_code
_entity_poly.pdbx_strand_id
1 'polypeptide(L)'
;MHRIIAFVLAASPRTGGREEMIEIKSLQSAPHYLSSSVPPQYIKGKEGECLIKAYPPNVLLVEASRTVENVFSSAAFEAKEELLTACHTIVEKRRGSEQLREEYAIAVVDQYKGDPEEFLVHGSQIASFLKSERLPLDPAEVSHTLESQLKYAKDDLVIVDWDGAFVFDPSGDVQSVVELLQLANLQLLQYRVLDSELDRRLARANKLVQGRKRHWLWDRELSKSFEEAIRLRARSIADFDALEREVKLIGDWYSARLYGLATKKFRLSQWRESIKEKLDSLEDIYSIISENFSVTKLHFLEMVQILLFFVLQVGWFVLIVLEFKIFLREI
;
A
#
# COMPACT_ATOMS: atom_id res chain seq x y z
N MET A 1 25.36 -22.61 -10.06
CA MET A 1 25.04 -21.96 -11.33
C MET A 1 24.18 -20.77 -10.98
N HIS A 2 24.71 -19.57 -11.21
CA HIS A 2 24.06 -18.31 -10.84
C HIS A 2 22.70 -18.16 -11.51
N ARG A 3 21.83 -17.34 -10.94
CA ARG A 3 20.47 -17.14 -11.48
C ARG A 3 20.00 -15.71 -11.29
N ILE A 4 19.09 -15.29 -12.15
CA ILE A 4 18.35 -14.04 -12.04
C ILE A 4 16.90 -14.39 -11.77
N ILE A 5 16.32 -13.75 -10.77
CA ILE A 5 14.91 -13.86 -10.43
C ILE A 5 14.32 -12.46 -10.61
N ALA A 6 13.28 -12.31 -11.40
CA ALA A 6 12.59 -11.05 -11.57
C ALA A 6 11.12 -11.22 -11.21
N PHE A 7 10.50 -10.22 -10.60
CA PHE A 7 9.07 -10.24 -10.34
C PHE A 7 8.44 -8.87 -10.53
N VAL A 8 7.16 -8.88 -10.88
CA VAL A 8 6.31 -7.70 -10.97
C VAL A 8 5.08 -7.91 -10.10
N LEU A 9 4.85 -6.97 -9.20
CA LEU A 9 3.67 -6.84 -8.36
C LEU A 9 2.75 -5.79 -8.97
N ALA A 10 1.45 -6.07 -9.06
CA ALA A 10 0.49 -5.10 -9.55
C ALA A 10 -0.86 -5.20 -8.83
N ALA A 11 -1.49 -4.05 -8.60
CA ALA A 11 -2.85 -4.00 -8.10
C ALA A 11 -3.80 -4.56 -9.18
N SER A 12 -4.61 -5.57 -8.84
CA SER A 12 -5.53 -6.22 -9.76
C SER A 12 -6.91 -6.45 -9.10
N PRO A 13 -8.01 -6.07 -9.77
CA PRO A 13 -9.36 -6.23 -9.23
C PRO A 13 -9.89 -7.68 -9.26
N ARG A 14 -9.11 -8.66 -9.76
CA ARG A 14 -9.51 -10.07 -9.87
C ARG A 14 -8.43 -11.00 -9.33
N THR A 15 -8.39 -11.16 -8.02
CA THR A 15 -7.61 -12.20 -7.34
C THR A 15 -8.42 -13.46 -7.03
N GLY A 16 -9.76 -13.45 -7.13
CA GLY A 16 -10.61 -14.60 -6.77
C GLY A 16 -10.59 -15.78 -7.76
N GLY A 17 -10.31 -16.99 -7.26
CA GLY A 17 -10.41 -18.26 -8.01
C GLY A 17 -9.54 -19.38 -7.42
N ARG A 18 -10.00 -20.65 -7.49
CA ARG A 18 -9.46 -21.88 -6.83
C ARG A 18 -7.98 -21.84 -6.44
N GLU A 19 -7.71 -22.18 -5.18
CA GLU A 19 -6.54 -21.73 -4.43
C GLU A 19 -5.80 -22.91 -3.79
N GLU A 20 -4.51 -23.04 -4.09
CA GLU A 20 -3.57 -23.77 -3.25
C GLU A 20 -2.79 -22.74 -2.42
N MET A 21 -2.88 -22.86 -1.10
CA MET A 21 -2.17 -22.01 -0.14
C MET A 21 -0.71 -22.45 -0.08
N ILE A 22 0.22 -21.51 -0.24
CA ILE A 22 1.65 -21.82 -0.08
C ILE A 22 1.97 -21.90 1.41
N GLU A 23 2.44 -23.06 1.86
CA GLU A 23 3.03 -23.21 3.19
C GLU A 23 4.48 -22.74 3.14
N ILE A 24 4.77 -21.63 3.83
CA ILE A 24 6.09 -20.98 3.81
C ILE A 24 7.05 -21.78 4.68
N LYS A 25 8.15 -22.24 4.09
CA LYS A 25 9.22 -22.92 4.83
C LYS A 25 10.06 -21.89 5.58
N SER A 26 10.13 -22.02 6.90
CA SER A 26 11.08 -21.25 7.71
C SER A 26 12.52 -21.58 7.31
N LEU A 27 13.44 -20.62 7.47
CA LEU A 27 14.89 -20.83 7.37
C LEU A 27 15.29 -22.12 8.10
N GLN A 28 16.20 -22.91 7.52
CA GLN A 28 16.73 -24.13 8.17
C GLN A 28 17.43 -23.86 9.52
N SER A 29 17.62 -22.60 9.90
CA SER A 29 18.29 -22.19 11.13
C SER A 29 17.54 -21.13 11.95
N ALA A 30 16.33 -20.72 11.55
CA ALA A 30 15.52 -19.79 12.35
C ALA A 30 14.33 -20.52 13.00
N PRO A 31 13.95 -20.16 14.24
CA PRO A 31 12.72 -20.66 14.83
C PRO A 31 11.51 -20.34 13.92
N HIS A 32 10.50 -21.22 13.92
CA HIS A 32 9.37 -21.34 12.95
C HIS A 32 8.42 -20.12 12.81
N TYR A 33 8.85 -18.88 13.04
CA TYR A 33 7.98 -17.70 13.08
C TYR A 33 7.71 -17.07 11.70
N LEU A 34 8.55 -17.32 10.67
CA LEU A 34 8.39 -16.70 9.35
C LEU A 34 7.05 -17.06 8.68
N SER A 35 6.61 -18.31 8.80
CA SER A 35 5.37 -18.82 8.18
C SER A 35 4.09 -18.19 8.74
N SER A 36 4.15 -17.62 9.94
CA SER A 36 3.00 -17.00 10.61
C SER A 36 2.81 -15.51 10.23
N SER A 37 3.76 -14.96 9.49
CA SER A 37 4.03 -13.52 9.42
C SER A 37 3.89 -12.93 8.03
N VAL A 38 4.04 -13.78 7.02
CA VAL A 38 3.87 -13.42 5.62
C VAL A 38 2.38 -13.59 5.26
N PRO A 39 1.78 -12.63 4.53
CA PRO A 39 0.39 -12.74 4.10
C PRO A 39 0.15 -14.04 3.31
N PRO A 40 -1.05 -14.64 3.41
CA PRO A 40 -1.35 -15.87 2.68
C PRO A 40 -1.20 -15.65 1.18
N GLN A 41 -0.42 -16.53 0.54
CA GLN A 41 -0.15 -16.49 -0.89
C GLN A 41 -0.87 -17.63 -1.59
N TYR A 42 -1.41 -17.33 -2.76
CA TYR A 42 -2.14 -18.31 -3.57
C TYR A 42 -1.50 -18.46 -4.95
N ILE A 43 -1.15 -19.67 -5.35
CA ILE A 43 -0.70 -19.94 -6.70
C ILE A 43 -1.91 -19.90 -7.65
N LYS A 44 -1.86 -19.03 -8.65
CA LYS A 44 -2.89 -18.91 -9.70
C LYS A 44 -2.52 -19.65 -10.99
N GLY A 45 -1.30 -20.18 -11.07
CA GLY A 45 -0.82 -21.01 -12.16
C GLY A 45 0.59 -20.64 -12.61
N LYS A 46 1.01 -21.26 -13.72
CA LYS A 46 2.30 -21.02 -14.38
C LYS A 46 2.06 -20.78 -15.87
N GLU A 47 2.66 -19.73 -16.42
CA GLU A 47 2.62 -19.43 -17.86
C GLU A 47 4.07 -19.28 -18.36
N GLY A 48 4.53 -20.26 -19.16
CA GLY A 48 5.94 -20.30 -19.61
C GLY A 48 6.91 -20.46 -18.43
N GLU A 49 7.92 -19.59 -18.37
CA GLU A 49 8.88 -19.51 -17.27
C GLU A 49 8.36 -18.71 -16.05
N CYS A 50 7.16 -18.13 -16.14
CA CYS A 50 6.58 -17.27 -15.11
C CYS A 50 5.62 -18.01 -14.18
N LEU A 51 5.85 -17.94 -12.87
CA LEU A 51 4.96 -18.35 -11.80
C LEU A 51 4.04 -17.18 -11.42
N ILE A 52 2.75 -17.44 -11.27
CA ILE A 52 1.75 -16.43 -10.96
C ILE A 52 1.19 -16.68 -9.56
N LYS A 53 1.39 -15.72 -8.67
CA LYS A 53 0.90 -15.71 -7.30
C LYS A 53 -0.13 -14.59 -7.12
N ALA A 54 -1.00 -14.72 -6.12
CA ALA A 54 -1.90 -13.67 -5.69
C ALA A 54 -1.76 -13.43 -4.20
N TYR A 55 -1.74 -12.15 -3.83
CA TYR A 55 -1.80 -11.68 -2.45
C TYR A 55 -3.16 -11.00 -2.25
N PRO A 56 -3.99 -11.47 -1.30
CA PRO A 56 -5.23 -10.81 -0.97
C PRO A 56 -5.02 -9.36 -0.48
N PRO A 57 -6.03 -8.50 -0.62
CA PRO A 57 -7.27 -8.75 -1.34
C PRO A 57 -7.09 -8.63 -2.86
N ASN A 58 -6.17 -7.82 -3.39
CA ASN A 58 -6.19 -7.37 -4.79
C ASN A 58 -4.79 -7.17 -5.40
N VAL A 59 -3.81 -8.03 -5.10
CA VAL A 59 -2.47 -7.93 -5.69
C VAL A 59 -2.12 -9.20 -6.45
N LEU A 60 -1.59 -9.02 -7.66
CA LEU A 60 -1.02 -10.07 -8.50
C LEU A 60 0.49 -9.97 -8.45
N LEU A 61 1.19 -11.10 -8.29
CA LEU A 61 2.62 -11.20 -8.43
C LEU A 61 2.94 -12.17 -9.57
N VAL A 62 3.76 -11.73 -10.52
CA VAL A 62 4.32 -12.60 -11.57
C VAL A 62 5.82 -12.66 -11.36
N GLU A 63 6.36 -13.87 -11.21
CA GLU A 63 7.77 -14.12 -10.93
C GLU A 63 8.34 -15.03 -12.01
N ALA A 64 9.51 -14.70 -12.53
CA ALA A 64 10.23 -15.49 -13.51
C ALA A 64 11.68 -15.66 -13.03
N SER A 65 12.32 -16.76 -13.43
CA SER A 65 13.72 -16.99 -13.10
C SER A 65 14.47 -17.64 -14.25
N ARG A 66 15.75 -17.29 -14.40
CA ARG A 66 16.64 -17.83 -15.43
C ARG A 66 18.04 -18.03 -14.88
N THR A 67 18.64 -19.18 -15.20
CA THR A 67 20.04 -19.46 -14.89
C THR A 67 20.96 -18.69 -15.83
N VAL A 68 22.03 -18.11 -15.30
CA VAL A 68 23.04 -17.36 -16.06
C VAL A 68 24.45 -17.82 -15.69
N GLU A 69 25.38 -17.77 -16.65
CA GLU A 69 26.77 -18.14 -16.40
C GLU A 69 27.52 -17.09 -15.56
N ASN A 70 27.21 -15.81 -15.77
CA ASN A 70 27.86 -14.69 -15.07
C ASN A 70 26.86 -13.55 -14.86
N VAL A 71 26.53 -13.25 -13.60
CA VAL A 71 25.60 -12.18 -13.21
C VAL A 71 26.15 -10.76 -13.41
N PHE A 72 27.46 -10.61 -13.57
CA PHE A 72 28.13 -9.32 -13.80
C PHE A 72 28.27 -8.98 -15.30
N SER A 73 27.75 -9.83 -16.17
CA SER A 73 27.83 -9.65 -17.63
C SER A 73 26.70 -8.79 -18.18
N SER A 74 26.90 -8.17 -19.35
CA SER A 74 25.81 -7.49 -20.07
C SER A 74 24.66 -8.44 -20.43
N ALA A 75 24.96 -9.71 -20.70
CA ALA A 75 23.95 -10.73 -20.98
C ALA A 75 23.05 -11.01 -19.76
N ALA A 76 23.58 -10.90 -18.53
CA ALA A 76 22.76 -10.98 -17.33
C ALA A 76 21.81 -9.77 -17.20
N PHE A 77 22.28 -8.58 -17.55
CA PHE A 77 21.42 -7.39 -17.59
C PHE A 77 20.31 -7.50 -18.65
N GLU A 78 20.61 -8.02 -19.84
CA GLU A 78 19.62 -8.29 -20.89
C GLU A 78 18.61 -9.37 -20.43
N ALA A 79 19.09 -10.45 -19.80
CA ALA A 79 18.22 -11.47 -19.24
C ALA A 79 17.27 -10.90 -18.16
N LYS A 80 17.74 -9.95 -17.35
CA LYS A 80 16.91 -9.22 -16.38
C LYS A 80 15.75 -8.49 -17.08
N GLU A 81 16.07 -7.69 -18.10
CA GLU A 81 15.07 -6.93 -18.85
C GLU A 81 14.06 -7.84 -19.57
N GLU A 82 14.52 -8.94 -20.15
CA GLU A 82 13.65 -9.93 -20.79
C GLU A 82 12.68 -10.57 -19.80
N LEU A 83 13.16 -10.97 -18.62
CA LEU A 83 12.30 -11.54 -17.57
C LEU A 83 11.27 -10.53 -17.06
N LEU A 84 11.67 -9.27 -16.84
CA LEU A 84 10.76 -8.20 -16.44
C LEU A 84 9.70 -7.94 -17.51
N THR A 85 10.10 -7.88 -18.77
CA THR A 85 9.18 -7.71 -19.92
C THR A 85 8.17 -8.85 -20.00
N ALA A 86 8.61 -10.10 -19.79
CA ALA A 86 7.72 -11.25 -19.74
C ALA A 86 6.72 -11.16 -18.57
N CYS A 87 7.19 -10.74 -17.38
CA CYS A 87 6.33 -10.52 -16.22
C CYS A 87 5.27 -9.44 -16.48
N HIS A 88 5.67 -8.29 -17.04
CA HIS A 88 4.75 -7.20 -17.41
C HIS A 88 3.67 -7.66 -18.39
N THR A 89 4.06 -8.41 -19.42
CA THR A 89 3.12 -8.94 -20.42
C THR A 89 2.00 -9.77 -19.76
N ILE A 90 2.36 -10.61 -18.78
CA ILE A 90 1.38 -11.43 -18.06
C ILE A 90 0.54 -10.58 -17.11
N VAL A 91 1.13 -9.62 -16.41
CA VAL A 91 0.41 -8.67 -15.55
C VAL A 91 -0.66 -7.92 -16.36
N GLU A 92 -0.30 -7.39 -17.52
CA GLU A 92 -1.23 -6.69 -18.42
C GLU A 92 -2.34 -7.61 -18.93
N LYS A 93 -1.99 -8.81 -19.39
CA LYS A 93 -2.96 -9.85 -19.82
C LYS A 93 -3.96 -10.19 -18.71
N ARG A 94 -3.53 -10.14 -17.44
CA ARG A 94 -4.37 -10.40 -16.26
C ARG A 94 -4.98 -9.14 -15.65
N ARG A 95 -4.98 -8.03 -16.37
CA ARG A 95 -5.59 -6.75 -15.98
C ARG A 95 -5.01 -6.17 -14.69
N GLY A 96 -3.72 -6.39 -14.44
CA GLY A 96 -2.99 -5.63 -13.44
C GLY A 96 -2.92 -4.15 -13.83
N SER A 97 -2.86 -3.28 -12.83
CA SER A 97 -2.76 -1.84 -13.04
C SER A 97 -1.39 -1.47 -13.63
N GLU A 98 -1.40 -0.64 -14.67
CA GLU A 98 -0.18 -0.07 -15.26
C GLU A 98 0.47 0.99 -14.36
N GLN A 99 -0.34 1.71 -13.58
CA GLN A 99 0.12 2.82 -12.72
C GLN A 99 0.52 2.34 -11.32
N LEU A 100 -0.17 1.32 -10.80
CA LEU A 100 0.04 0.76 -9.48
C LEU A 100 0.69 -0.62 -9.62
N ARG A 101 1.98 -0.58 -9.95
CA ARG A 101 2.87 -1.75 -10.04
C ARG A 101 4.26 -1.43 -9.49
N GLU A 102 4.92 -2.48 -9.02
CA GLU A 102 6.33 -2.50 -8.62
C GLU A 102 7.03 -3.62 -9.37
N GLU A 103 8.26 -3.35 -9.80
CA GLU A 103 9.12 -4.34 -10.41
C GLU A 103 10.42 -4.47 -9.63
N TYR A 104 11.00 -5.66 -9.63
CA TYR A 104 12.20 -5.92 -8.87
C TYR A 104 12.97 -7.11 -9.45
N ALA A 105 14.29 -7.05 -9.43
CA ALA A 105 15.13 -8.16 -9.87
C ALA A 105 16.25 -8.51 -8.89
N ILE A 106 16.54 -9.81 -8.78
CA ILE A 106 17.48 -10.37 -7.82
C ILE A 106 18.51 -11.17 -8.61
N ALA A 107 19.77 -10.74 -8.56
CA ALA A 107 20.91 -11.51 -9.04
C ALA A 107 21.43 -12.39 -7.90
N VAL A 108 21.50 -13.70 -8.14
CA VAL A 108 21.91 -14.68 -7.15
C VAL A 108 23.24 -15.29 -7.55
N VAL A 109 24.24 -15.14 -6.70
CA VAL A 109 25.58 -15.71 -6.84
C VAL A 109 25.70 -16.89 -5.89
N ASP A 110 25.60 -18.10 -6.44
CA ASP A 110 25.79 -19.35 -5.69
C ASP A 110 27.09 -20.09 -6.06
N GLN A 111 27.40 -21.15 -5.31
CA GLN A 111 28.51 -22.08 -5.57
C GLN A 111 29.92 -21.46 -5.60
N TYR A 112 30.10 -20.28 -5.01
CA TYR A 112 31.42 -19.68 -4.82
C TYR A 112 32.10 -20.20 -3.54
N LYS A 113 33.40 -19.93 -3.42
CA LYS A 113 34.20 -20.22 -2.23
C LYS A 113 34.97 -18.97 -1.85
N GLY A 114 35.10 -18.71 -0.54
CA GLY A 114 35.81 -17.52 -0.04
C GLY A 114 34.87 -16.48 0.52
N ASP A 115 35.36 -15.25 0.64
CA ASP A 115 34.56 -14.12 1.15
C ASP A 115 33.74 -13.50 -0.01
N PRO A 116 32.40 -13.34 0.13
CA PRO A 116 31.59 -12.67 -0.89
C PRO A 116 32.05 -11.25 -1.23
N GLU A 117 32.77 -10.59 -0.33
CA GLU A 117 33.31 -9.24 -0.58
C GLU A 117 34.30 -9.18 -1.75
N GLU A 118 34.91 -10.31 -2.14
CA GLU A 118 35.77 -10.40 -3.31
C GLU A 118 35.02 -10.01 -4.61
N PHE A 119 33.70 -10.20 -4.66
CA PHE A 119 32.88 -9.82 -5.80
C PHE A 119 32.60 -8.31 -5.89
N LEU A 120 32.90 -7.53 -4.84
CA LEU A 120 32.71 -6.06 -4.84
C LEU A 120 33.66 -5.35 -5.82
N VAL A 121 34.68 -6.05 -6.34
CA VAL A 121 35.47 -5.58 -7.48
C VAL A 121 34.60 -5.28 -8.72
N HIS A 122 33.44 -5.93 -8.83
CA HIS A 122 32.42 -5.68 -9.86
C HIS A 122 31.40 -4.61 -9.46
N GLY A 123 31.77 -3.70 -8.56
CA GLY A 123 30.88 -2.70 -7.97
C GLY A 123 30.09 -1.88 -9.00
N SER A 124 30.71 -1.50 -10.12
CA SER A 124 30.02 -0.77 -11.19
C SER A 124 28.91 -1.59 -11.82
N GLN A 125 29.15 -2.88 -12.10
CA GLN A 125 28.15 -3.78 -12.70
C GLN A 125 27.03 -4.09 -11.71
N ILE A 126 27.37 -4.29 -10.44
CA ILE A 126 26.40 -4.47 -9.36
C ILE A 126 25.48 -3.24 -9.29
N ALA A 127 26.06 -2.04 -9.20
CA ALA A 127 25.29 -0.80 -9.09
C ALA A 127 24.40 -0.54 -10.33
N SER A 128 24.94 -0.75 -11.54
CA SER A 128 24.16 -0.66 -12.78
C SER A 128 22.97 -1.62 -12.80
N PHE A 129 23.17 -2.88 -12.42
CA PHE A 129 22.09 -3.87 -12.33
C PHE A 129 21.02 -3.46 -11.31
N LEU A 130 21.44 -3.04 -10.11
CA LEU A 130 20.56 -2.65 -9.00
C LEU A 130 19.71 -1.41 -9.29
N LYS A 131 20.19 -0.51 -10.16
CA LYS A 131 19.52 0.74 -10.56
C LYS A 131 18.88 0.69 -11.95
N SER A 132 18.94 -0.47 -12.61
CA SER A 132 18.48 -0.63 -14.00
C SER A 132 19.09 0.39 -14.98
N GLU A 133 20.32 0.84 -14.73
CA GLU A 133 20.98 1.89 -15.50
C GLU A 133 22.14 1.32 -16.32
N ARG A 134 22.13 1.59 -17.63
CA ARG A 134 23.17 1.14 -18.57
C ARG A 134 24.33 2.14 -18.65
N LEU A 135 24.08 3.39 -18.25
CA LEU A 135 25.11 4.43 -18.23
C LEU A 135 26.16 4.15 -17.14
N PRO A 136 27.43 4.54 -17.37
CA PRO A 136 28.46 4.44 -16.35
C PRO A 136 28.12 5.39 -15.19
N LEU A 137 27.99 4.82 -13.99
CA LEU A 137 27.69 5.56 -12.77
C LEU A 137 28.95 6.24 -12.22
N ASP A 138 28.75 7.36 -11.54
CA ASP A 138 29.84 8.03 -10.82
C ASP A 138 30.41 7.11 -9.71
N PRO A 139 31.73 7.09 -9.46
CA PRO A 139 32.33 6.25 -8.41
C PRO A 139 31.75 6.49 -7.00
N ALA A 140 31.33 7.71 -6.68
CA ALA A 140 30.67 8.00 -5.41
C ALA A 140 29.28 7.36 -5.34
N GLU A 141 28.54 7.35 -6.45
CA GLU A 141 27.22 6.71 -6.54
C GLU A 141 27.34 5.18 -6.44
N VAL A 142 28.37 4.59 -7.07
CA VAL A 142 28.69 3.16 -6.92
C VAL A 142 28.97 2.84 -5.45
N SER A 143 29.84 3.62 -4.80
CA SER A 143 30.19 3.41 -3.39
C SER A 143 28.96 3.49 -2.48
N HIS A 144 28.14 4.53 -2.65
CA HIS A 144 26.90 4.72 -1.89
C HIS A 144 25.89 3.58 -2.11
N THR A 145 25.81 3.03 -3.32
CA THR A 145 24.95 1.87 -3.63
C THR A 145 25.40 0.64 -2.84
N LEU A 146 26.71 0.35 -2.83
CA LEU A 146 27.28 -0.82 -2.16
C LEU A 146 27.27 -0.74 -0.63
N GLU A 147 27.16 0.45 -0.04
CA GLU A 147 27.00 0.62 1.42
C GLU A 147 25.72 -0.04 1.96
N SER A 148 24.72 -0.23 1.10
CA SER A 148 23.43 -0.81 1.47
C SER A 148 23.48 -2.33 1.41
N GLN A 149 24.30 -2.90 2.28
CA GLN A 149 24.58 -4.32 2.34
C GLN A 149 24.37 -4.93 3.73
N LEU A 150 24.11 -6.23 3.75
CA LEU A 150 23.93 -7.03 4.94
C LEU A 150 24.73 -8.33 4.81
N LYS A 151 25.64 -8.54 5.77
CA LYS A 151 26.40 -9.79 5.97
C LYS A 151 25.93 -10.40 7.29
N TYR A 152 25.49 -11.66 7.25
CA TYR A 152 24.93 -12.38 8.40
C TYR A 152 25.82 -13.56 8.78
N ALA A 153 26.05 -14.49 7.87
CA ALA A 153 27.09 -15.49 7.95
C ALA A 153 28.43 -14.93 7.44
N LYS A 154 29.50 -15.70 7.64
CA LYS A 154 30.83 -15.31 7.15
C LYS A 154 30.89 -15.32 5.61
N ASP A 155 30.06 -16.14 5.02
CA ASP A 155 30.02 -16.53 3.62
C ASP A 155 28.68 -16.15 2.96
N ASP A 156 27.92 -15.20 3.51
CA ASP A 156 26.76 -14.62 2.82
C ASP A 156 26.89 -13.09 2.69
N LEU A 157 26.22 -12.53 1.70
CA LEU A 157 26.12 -11.08 1.53
C LEU A 157 24.86 -10.76 0.75
N VAL A 158 24.10 -9.76 1.17
CA VAL A 158 22.97 -9.24 0.41
C VAL A 158 23.16 -7.74 0.23
N ILE A 159 23.09 -7.28 -1.02
CA ILE A 159 23.11 -5.86 -1.38
C ILE A 159 21.73 -5.51 -1.93
N VAL A 160 21.11 -4.46 -1.41
CA VAL A 160 19.72 -4.09 -1.72
C VAL A 160 19.67 -2.65 -2.22
N ASP A 161 18.97 -2.42 -3.32
CA ASP A 161 18.59 -1.09 -3.79
C ASP A 161 17.11 -1.06 -4.25
N TRP A 162 16.69 0.03 -4.90
CA TRP A 162 15.29 0.27 -5.26
C TRP A 162 14.75 -0.72 -6.31
N ASP A 163 15.51 -1.00 -7.38
CA ASP A 163 15.04 -1.84 -8.50
C ASP A 163 15.58 -3.28 -8.43
N GLY A 164 16.42 -3.59 -7.44
CA GLY A 164 16.95 -4.94 -7.33
C GLY A 164 17.83 -5.23 -6.13
N ALA A 165 18.27 -6.48 -6.06
CA ALA A 165 19.21 -6.98 -5.06
C ALA A 165 20.27 -7.90 -5.68
N PHE A 166 21.44 -7.95 -5.05
CA PHE A 166 22.41 -9.04 -5.21
C PHE A 166 22.40 -9.89 -3.96
N VAL A 167 22.29 -11.21 -4.15
CA VAL A 167 22.29 -12.19 -3.07
C VAL A 167 23.43 -13.16 -3.31
N PHE A 168 24.42 -13.13 -2.42
CA PHE A 168 25.55 -14.03 -2.43
C PHE A 168 25.29 -15.09 -1.37
N ASP A 169 24.99 -16.32 -1.80
CA ASP A 169 24.76 -17.46 -0.92
C ASP A 169 25.40 -18.72 -1.52
N PRO A 170 26.45 -19.30 -0.91
CA PRO A 170 27.15 -20.47 -1.44
C PRO A 170 26.25 -21.70 -1.60
N SER A 171 25.24 -21.85 -0.73
CA SER A 171 24.27 -22.95 -0.76
C SER A 171 23.23 -22.79 -1.87
N GLY A 172 22.97 -21.53 -2.27
CA GLY A 172 21.95 -21.17 -3.24
C GLY A 172 20.51 -21.24 -2.71
N ASP A 173 20.33 -21.36 -1.38
CA ASP A 173 19.03 -21.32 -0.71
C ASP A 173 18.59 -19.87 -0.42
N VAL A 174 18.09 -19.22 -1.47
CA VAL A 174 17.72 -17.79 -1.43
C VAL A 174 16.22 -17.54 -1.32
N GLN A 175 15.41 -18.60 -1.14
CA GLN A 175 13.95 -18.50 -1.23
C GLN A 175 13.38 -17.54 -0.18
N SER A 176 13.90 -17.59 1.04
CA SER A 176 13.51 -16.69 2.15
C SER A 176 13.83 -15.22 1.84
N VAL A 177 15.01 -14.96 1.27
CA VAL A 177 15.44 -13.61 0.86
C VAL A 177 14.53 -13.08 -0.25
N VAL A 178 14.22 -13.89 -1.24
CA VAL A 178 13.28 -13.54 -2.33
C VAL A 178 11.91 -13.20 -1.76
N GLU A 179 11.36 -14.02 -0.86
CA GLU A 179 10.06 -13.80 -0.24
C GLU A 179 10.02 -12.52 0.62
N LEU A 180 11.08 -12.22 1.36
CA LEU A 180 11.18 -10.98 2.13
C LEU A 180 11.22 -9.74 1.24
N LEU A 181 11.95 -9.80 0.11
CA LEU A 181 12.00 -8.72 -0.86
C LEU A 181 10.65 -8.55 -1.59
N GLN A 182 9.95 -9.65 -1.88
CA GLN A 182 8.58 -9.62 -2.38
C GLN A 182 7.62 -8.98 -1.38
N LEU A 183 7.73 -9.32 -0.09
CA LEU A 183 6.92 -8.72 0.97
C LEU A 183 7.16 -7.21 1.10
N ALA A 184 8.42 -6.77 1.07
CA ALA A 184 8.75 -5.36 1.16
C ALA A 184 8.21 -4.56 -0.05
N ASN A 185 8.29 -5.12 -1.26
CA ASN A 185 7.68 -4.52 -2.45
C ASN A 185 6.15 -4.57 -2.43
N LEU A 186 5.55 -5.63 -1.87
CA LEU A 186 4.11 -5.72 -1.66
C LEU A 186 3.63 -4.60 -0.75
N GLN A 187 4.35 -4.35 0.35
CA GLN A 187 4.02 -3.26 1.27
C GLN A 187 4.14 -1.89 0.59
N LEU A 188 5.19 -1.66 -0.20
CA LEU A 188 5.34 -0.44 -1.00
C LEU A 188 4.13 -0.22 -1.91
N LEU A 189 3.73 -1.26 -2.66
CA LEU A 189 2.58 -1.22 -3.54
C LEU A 189 1.28 -0.91 -2.77
N GLN A 190 1.05 -1.59 -1.65
CA GLN A 190 -0.13 -1.39 -0.82
C GLN A 190 -0.22 0.05 -0.28
N TYR A 191 0.89 0.64 0.15
CA TYR A 191 0.91 2.04 0.54
C TYR A 191 0.59 2.97 -0.63
N ARG A 192 1.17 2.75 -1.81
CA ARG A 192 0.85 3.56 -3.01
C ARG A 192 -0.62 3.45 -3.42
N VAL A 193 -1.20 2.25 -3.32
CA VAL A 193 -2.63 2.02 -3.59
C VAL A 193 -3.49 2.79 -2.59
N LEU A 194 -3.18 2.70 -1.29
CA LEU A 194 -3.92 3.41 -0.24
C LEU A 194 -3.79 4.93 -0.40
N ASP A 195 -2.58 5.42 -0.65
CA ASP A 195 -2.28 6.83 -0.87
C ASP A 195 -3.09 7.40 -2.04
N SER A 196 -3.12 6.69 -3.18
CA SER A 196 -3.93 7.08 -4.36
C SER A 196 -5.43 7.11 -4.07
N GLU A 197 -5.93 6.18 -3.26
CA GLU A 197 -7.34 6.15 -2.86
C GLU A 197 -7.68 7.29 -1.88
N LEU A 198 -6.78 7.62 -0.94
CA LEU A 198 -6.94 8.76 -0.03
C LEU A 198 -6.95 10.08 -0.79
N ASP A 199 -6.11 10.26 -1.81
CA ASP A 199 -6.12 11.46 -2.66
C ASP A 199 -7.47 11.66 -3.36
N ARG A 200 -8.05 10.59 -3.89
CA ARG A 200 -9.39 10.63 -4.52
C ARG A 200 -10.47 10.98 -3.50
N ARG A 201 -10.33 10.54 -2.25
CA ARG A 201 -11.27 10.86 -1.17
C ARG A 201 -11.13 12.31 -0.72
N LEU A 202 -9.91 12.80 -0.53
CA LEU A 202 -9.64 14.20 -0.21
C LEU A 202 -10.19 15.13 -1.29
N ALA A 203 -9.97 14.82 -2.57
CA ALA A 203 -10.52 15.59 -3.68
C ALA A 203 -12.06 15.63 -3.68
N ARG A 204 -12.73 14.52 -3.34
CA ARG A 204 -14.19 14.46 -3.20
C ARG A 204 -14.68 15.25 -1.99
N ALA A 205 -14.04 15.09 -0.83
CA ALA A 205 -14.40 15.80 0.39
C ALA A 205 -14.27 17.32 0.22
N ASN A 206 -13.19 17.79 -0.41
CA ASN A 206 -12.98 19.19 -0.73
C ASN A 206 -14.06 19.76 -1.67
N LYS A 207 -14.49 18.99 -2.68
CA LYS A 207 -15.61 19.40 -3.57
C LYS A 207 -16.93 19.58 -2.81
N LEU A 208 -17.21 18.74 -1.81
CA LEU A 208 -18.41 18.86 -0.97
C LEU A 208 -18.40 20.17 -0.17
N VAL A 209 -17.24 20.56 0.37
CA VAL A 209 -17.09 21.82 1.11
C VAL A 209 -17.24 23.05 0.20
N GLN A 210 -16.66 23.02 -1.00
CA GLN A 210 -16.66 24.19 -1.91
C GLN A 210 -17.99 24.39 -2.67
N GLY A 211 -18.74 23.31 -2.93
CA GLY A 211 -19.79 23.29 -3.96
C GLY A 211 -21.15 23.91 -3.63
N ARG A 212 -21.52 24.20 -2.37
CA ARG A 212 -22.91 24.60 -2.05
C ARG A 212 -23.02 25.62 -0.91
N LYS A 213 -23.19 26.90 -1.26
CA LYS A 213 -23.44 28.01 -0.33
C LYS A 213 -24.92 28.31 0.02
N ARG A 214 -25.92 27.53 -0.42
CA ARG A 214 -27.32 28.03 -0.34
C ARG A 214 -28.44 27.10 0.14
N HIS A 215 -28.22 25.78 0.24
CA HIS A 215 -29.27 24.82 0.65
C HIS A 215 -28.82 23.74 1.66
N TRP A 216 -27.78 24.04 2.46
CA TRP A 216 -27.24 23.11 3.47
C TRP A 216 -28.25 22.62 4.53
N LEU A 217 -29.34 23.38 4.74
CA LEU A 217 -30.30 23.14 5.81
C LEU A 217 -31.25 21.93 5.57
N TRP A 218 -31.42 21.45 4.33
CA TRP A 218 -32.55 20.54 3.98
C TRP A 218 -32.17 19.30 3.16
N ASP A 219 -30.88 19.04 2.95
CA ASP A 219 -30.49 17.95 2.06
C ASP A 219 -30.32 16.62 2.83
N ARG A 220 -31.35 15.77 2.81
CA ARG A 220 -31.27 14.40 3.33
C ARG A 220 -30.15 13.59 2.68
N GLU A 221 -29.78 13.94 1.44
CA GLU A 221 -28.68 13.31 0.69
C GLU A 221 -27.32 13.54 1.38
N LEU A 222 -27.08 14.73 1.91
CA LEU A 222 -25.85 15.07 2.64
C LEU A 222 -25.67 14.24 3.92
N SER A 223 -26.76 13.95 4.65
CA SER A 223 -26.68 13.10 5.85
C SER A 223 -26.29 11.66 5.54
N LYS A 224 -26.73 11.12 4.40
CA LYS A 224 -26.34 9.79 3.93
C LYS A 224 -24.89 9.78 3.43
N SER A 225 -24.49 10.79 2.67
CA SER A 225 -23.10 10.95 2.23
C SER A 225 -22.13 11.10 3.41
N PHE A 226 -22.58 11.65 4.53
CA PHE A 226 -21.80 11.75 5.76
C PHE A 226 -21.62 10.39 6.48
N GLU A 227 -22.68 9.60 6.61
CA GLU A 227 -22.58 8.26 7.19
C GLU A 227 -21.68 7.35 6.33
N GLU A 228 -21.79 7.46 5.00
CA GLU A 228 -20.89 6.80 4.07
C GLU A 228 -19.44 7.26 4.22
N ALA A 229 -19.21 8.56 4.43
CA ALA A 229 -17.88 9.11 4.67
C ALA A 229 -17.22 8.58 5.95
N ILE A 230 -17.97 8.51 7.06
CA ILE A 230 -17.48 7.95 8.33
C ILE A 230 -17.12 6.47 8.16
N ARG A 231 -17.99 5.68 7.51
CA ARG A 231 -17.71 4.26 7.25
C ARG A 231 -16.47 4.09 6.37
N LEU A 232 -16.32 4.96 5.37
CA LEU A 232 -15.19 4.94 4.45
C LEU A 232 -13.88 5.30 5.16
N ARG A 233 -13.90 6.26 6.10
CA ARG A 233 -12.77 6.58 6.99
C ARG A 233 -12.41 5.38 7.86
N ALA A 234 -13.37 4.82 8.59
CA ALA A 234 -13.14 3.68 9.47
C ALA A 234 -12.51 2.50 8.72
N ARG A 235 -12.98 2.27 7.48
CA ARG A 235 -12.38 1.27 6.59
C ARG A 235 -10.93 1.61 6.24
N SER A 236 -10.59 2.85 5.88
CA SER A 236 -9.21 3.22 5.59
C SER A 236 -8.27 3.12 6.78
N ILE A 237 -8.74 3.45 7.98
CA ILE A 237 -7.95 3.26 9.21
C ILE A 237 -7.73 1.75 9.43
N ALA A 238 -8.77 0.93 9.29
CA ALA A 238 -8.66 -0.51 9.41
C ALA A 238 -7.72 -1.12 8.36
N ASP A 239 -7.79 -0.65 7.11
CA ASP A 239 -6.90 -1.07 6.03
C ASP A 239 -5.44 -0.68 6.36
N PHE A 240 -5.19 0.55 6.82
CA PHE A 240 -3.86 1.01 7.24
C PHE A 240 -3.31 0.22 8.44
N ASP A 241 -4.14 -0.01 9.47
CA ASP A 241 -3.76 -0.80 10.65
C ASP A 241 -3.48 -2.27 10.30
N ALA A 242 -4.18 -2.82 9.31
CA ALA A 242 -3.90 -4.16 8.79
C ALA A 242 -2.51 -4.21 8.14
N LEU A 243 -2.17 -3.24 7.30
CA LEU A 243 -0.84 -3.13 6.68
C LEU A 243 0.28 -3.03 7.72
N GLU A 244 0.09 -2.21 8.77
CA GLU A 244 1.08 -2.08 9.85
C GLU A 244 1.22 -3.36 10.71
N ARG A 245 0.20 -4.22 10.75
CA ARG A 245 0.22 -5.45 11.55
C ARG A 245 0.99 -6.56 10.85
N GLU A 246 0.83 -6.72 9.54
CA GLU A 246 1.51 -7.75 8.74
C GLU A 246 3.04 -7.69 8.92
N VAL A 247 3.60 -6.49 9.06
CA VAL A 247 5.06 -6.28 9.20
C VAL A 247 5.61 -6.64 10.59
N LYS A 248 4.81 -6.51 11.65
CA LYS A 248 5.29 -6.66 13.04
C LYS A 248 5.67 -8.09 13.42
N LEU A 249 5.45 -9.04 12.52
CA LEU A 249 5.57 -10.47 12.79
C LEU A 249 6.90 -11.08 12.33
N ILE A 250 7.82 -10.31 11.71
CA ILE A 250 9.12 -10.84 11.26
C ILE A 250 9.93 -11.38 12.45
N GLY A 251 10.01 -12.71 12.54
CA GLY A 251 10.33 -13.42 13.78
C GLY A 251 11.78 -13.84 13.97
N ASP A 252 12.68 -13.52 13.03
CA ASP A 252 14.11 -13.75 13.19
C ASP A 252 14.93 -12.50 12.87
N TRP A 253 16.12 -12.42 13.46
CA TRP A 253 16.96 -11.23 13.42
C TRP A 253 17.50 -10.92 12.01
N TYR A 254 17.82 -11.95 11.24
CA TYR A 254 18.32 -11.78 9.88
C TYR A 254 17.23 -11.18 8.99
N SER A 255 16.05 -11.80 8.99
CA SER A 255 14.89 -11.35 8.24
C SER A 255 14.49 -9.93 8.64
N ALA A 256 14.50 -9.60 9.94
CA ALA A 256 14.18 -8.27 10.42
C ALA A 256 15.18 -7.22 9.92
N ARG A 257 16.47 -7.56 9.88
CA ARG A 257 17.52 -6.64 9.42
C ARG A 257 17.50 -6.45 7.90
N LEU A 258 17.29 -7.54 7.14
CA LEU A 258 17.15 -7.47 5.68
C LEU A 258 15.89 -6.67 5.30
N TYR A 259 14.77 -6.95 5.96
CA TYR A 259 13.54 -6.19 5.76
C TYR A 259 13.71 -4.72 6.13
N GLY A 260 14.38 -4.42 7.25
CA GLY A 260 14.72 -3.05 7.63
C GLY A 260 15.56 -2.33 6.57
N LEU A 261 16.50 -3.04 5.93
CA LEU A 261 17.31 -2.49 4.84
C LEU A 261 16.46 -2.18 3.60
N ALA A 262 15.62 -3.12 3.17
CA ALA A 262 14.71 -2.96 2.02
C ALA A 262 13.70 -1.82 2.26
N THR A 263 13.03 -1.80 3.41
CA THR A 263 12.05 -0.76 3.74
C THR A 263 12.67 0.64 3.87
N LYS A 264 13.92 0.74 4.33
CA LYS A 264 14.68 2.00 4.32
C LYS A 264 14.95 2.45 2.89
N LYS A 265 15.36 1.55 1.99
CA LYS A 265 15.56 1.87 0.56
C LYS A 265 14.26 2.32 -0.09
N PHE A 266 13.15 1.61 0.16
CA PHE A 266 11.81 1.93 -0.35
C PHE A 266 11.16 3.15 0.32
N ARG A 267 11.82 3.75 1.32
CA ARG A 267 11.33 4.91 2.08
C ARG A 267 9.93 4.71 2.65
N LEU A 268 9.63 3.50 3.13
CA LEU A 268 8.28 3.16 3.60
C LEU A 268 7.82 4.03 4.78
N SER A 269 8.76 4.54 5.59
CA SER A 269 8.43 5.50 6.65
C SER A 269 7.82 6.81 6.13
N GLN A 270 8.29 7.31 4.98
CA GLN A 270 7.77 8.54 4.36
C GLN A 270 6.37 8.31 3.78
N TRP A 271 6.16 7.16 3.13
CA TRP A 271 4.83 6.76 2.67
C TRP A 271 3.84 6.67 3.82
N ARG A 272 4.26 6.03 4.93
CA ARG A 272 3.45 5.91 6.13
C ARG A 272 3.06 7.26 6.73
N GLU A 273 4.01 8.21 6.78
CA GLU A 273 3.76 9.57 7.27
C GLU A 273 2.78 10.33 6.36
N SER A 274 2.98 10.31 5.04
CA SER A 274 2.07 10.90 4.05
C SER A 274 0.64 10.36 4.18
N ILE A 275 0.48 9.04 4.32
CA ILE A 275 -0.83 8.40 4.48
C ILE A 275 -1.51 8.87 5.77
N LYS A 276 -0.75 8.97 6.88
CA LYS A 276 -1.27 9.46 8.15
C LYS A 276 -1.74 10.91 8.04
N GLU A 277 -0.95 11.79 7.45
CA GLU A 277 -1.32 13.19 7.23
C GLU A 277 -2.60 13.32 6.38
N LYS A 278 -2.76 12.46 5.35
CA LYS A 278 -3.97 12.42 4.52
C LYS A 278 -5.20 11.93 5.31
N LEU A 279 -5.04 10.96 6.21
CA LEU A 279 -6.11 10.49 7.10
C LEU A 279 -6.54 11.58 8.09
N ASP A 280 -5.57 12.27 8.69
CA ASP A 280 -5.81 13.38 9.62
C ASP A 280 -6.52 14.54 8.89
N SER A 281 -6.06 14.89 7.68
CA SER A 281 -6.71 15.91 6.83
C SER A 281 -8.15 15.55 6.46
N LEU A 282 -8.43 14.27 6.20
CA LEU A 282 -9.81 13.80 5.96
C LEU A 282 -10.67 13.95 7.22
N GLU A 283 -10.12 13.62 8.39
CA GLU A 283 -10.80 13.82 9.68
C GLU A 283 -11.17 15.28 9.91
N ASP A 284 -10.24 16.20 9.66
CA ASP A 284 -10.49 17.64 9.83
C ASP A 284 -11.63 18.11 8.92
N ILE A 285 -11.60 17.74 7.63
CA ILE A 285 -12.67 18.11 6.68
C ILE A 285 -14.02 17.53 7.13
N TYR A 286 -14.06 16.27 7.55
CA TYR A 286 -15.32 15.65 8.00
C TYR A 286 -15.83 16.24 9.32
N SER A 287 -14.94 16.65 10.22
CA SER A 287 -15.30 17.31 11.48
C SER A 287 -15.92 18.69 11.21
N ILE A 288 -15.32 19.49 10.33
CA ILE A 288 -15.88 20.78 9.88
C ILE A 288 -17.27 20.61 9.25
N ILE A 289 -17.45 19.55 8.44
CA ILE A 289 -18.75 19.24 7.86
C ILE A 289 -19.77 18.87 8.96
N SER A 290 -19.37 18.06 9.95
CA SER A 290 -20.25 17.59 11.03
C SER A 290 -20.74 18.72 11.95
N GLU A 291 -19.83 19.61 12.37
CA GLU A 291 -20.16 20.75 13.23
C GLU A 291 -21.23 21.64 12.59
N ASN A 292 -21.09 21.88 11.29
CA ASN A 292 -22.03 22.66 10.49
C ASN A 292 -23.44 22.03 10.42
N PHE A 293 -23.54 20.70 10.32
CA PHE A 293 -24.84 20.00 10.34
C PHE A 293 -25.53 20.01 11.71
N SER A 294 -24.76 19.90 12.80
CA SER A 294 -25.29 19.91 14.16
C SER A 294 -25.89 21.27 14.52
N VAL A 295 -25.18 22.36 14.19
CA VAL A 295 -25.64 23.74 14.39
C VAL A 295 -26.93 24.01 13.59
N THR A 296 -26.99 23.53 12.35
CA THR A 296 -28.17 23.60 11.49
C THR A 296 -29.42 22.96 12.09
N LYS A 297 -29.29 21.74 12.63
CA LYS A 297 -30.44 21.02 13.22
C LYS A 297 -30.95 21.70 14.48
N LEU A 298 -30.04 22.23 15.31
CA LEU A 298 -30.39 22.97 16.51
C LEU A 298 -31.20 24.22 16.14
N HIS A 299 -30.71 25.01 15.17
CA HIS A 299 -31.42 26.20 14.68
C HIS A 299 -32.76 25.88 14.01
N PHE A 300 -32.87 24.75 13.31
CA PHE A 300 -34.16 24.33 12.75
C PHE A 300 -35.17 23.99 13.85
N LEU A 301 -34.74 23.27 14.89
CA LEU A 301 -35.60 22.97 16.06
C LEU A 301 -36.01 24.25 16.79
N GLU A 302 -35.10 25.21 16.95
CA GLU A 302 -35.41 26.54 17.49
C GLU A 302 -36.46 27.26 16.63
N MET A 303 -36.31 27.24 15.30
CA MET A 303 -37.27 27.88 14.39
C MET A 303 -38.65 27.21 14.42
N VAL A 304 -38.69 25.88 14.48
CA VAL A 304 -39.95 25.11 14.63
C VAL A 304 -40.61 25.46 15.97
N GLN A 305 -39.84 25.54 17.06
CA GLN A 305 -40.35 25.93 18.36
C GLN A 305 -40.92 27.36 18.35
N ILE A 306 -40.21 28.32 17.73
CA ILE A 306 -40.68 29.70 17.57
C ILE A 306 -41.99 29.75 16.76
N LEU A 307 -42.06 28.99 15.67
CA LEU A 307 -43.26 28.94 14.83
C LEU A 307 -44.45 28.31 15.56
N LEU A 308 -44.23 27.22 16.30
CA LEU A 308 -45.24 26.58 17.13
C LEU A 308 -45.76 27.53 18.20
N PHE A 309 -44.86 28.26 18.87
CA PHE A 309 -45.22 29.28 19.83
C PHE A 309 -46.07 30.39 19.21
N PHE A 310 -45.71 30.85 18.01
CA PHE A 310 -46.47 31.87 17.28
C PHE A 310 -47.89 31.40 16.92
N VAL A 311 -48.04 30.16 16.43
CA VAL A 311 -49.36 29.57 16.14
C VAL A 311 -50.24 29.52 17.40
N LEU A 312 -49.65 29.14 18.54
CA LEU A 312 -50.36 29.09 19.82
C LEU A 312 -50.82 30.49 20.26
N GLN A 313 -49.95 31.51 20.14
CA GLN A 313 -50.30 32.91 20.45
C GLN A 313 -51.44 33.42 19.58
N VAL A 314 -51.41 33.14 18.27
CA VAL A 314 -52.50 33.52 17.36
C VAL A 314 -53.81 32.83 17.74
N GLY A 315 -53.77 31.53 18.06
CA GLY A 315 -54.95 30.80 18.53
C GLY A 315 -55.54 31.39 19.82
N TRP A 316 -54.69 31.73 20.79
CA TRP A 316 -55.11 32.36 22.04
C TRP A 316 -55.71 33.76 21.81
N PHE A 317 -55.11 34.55 20.93
CA PHE A 317 -55.63 35.87 20.55
C PHE A 317 -57.04 35.76 19.93
N VAL A 318 -57.27 34.78 19.06
CA VAL A 318 -58.59 34.54 18.46
C VAL A 318 -59.64 34.18 19.52
N LEU A 319 -59.27 33.35 20.50
CA LEU A 319 -60.18 32.99 21.61
C LEU A 319 -60.57 34.22 22.44
N ILE A 320 -59.61 35.09 22.77
CA ILE A 320 -59.89 36.34 23.50
C ILE A 320 -60.84 37.24 22.72
N VAL A 321 -60.62 37.40 21.41
CA VAL A 321 -61.51 38.24 20.57
C VAL A 321 -62.93 37.67 20.52
N LEU A 322 -63.07 36.34 20.48
CA LEU A 322 -64.38 35.68 20.55
C LEU A 322 -65.06 35.88 21.90
N GLU A 323 -64.33 35.70 23.00
CA GLU A 323 -64.83 35.91 24.36
C GLU A 323 -65.27 37.37 24.57
N PHE A 324 -64.45 38.33 24.13
CA PHE A 324 -64.77 39.76 24.21
C PHE A 324 -66.04 40.11 23.40
N LYS A 325 -66.22 39.50 22.22
CA LYS A 325 -67.45 39.66 21.42
C LYS A 325 -68.69 39.07 22.11
N ILE A 326 -68.54 37.95 22.81
CA ILE A 326 -69.65 37.34 23.58
C ILE A 326 -70.02 38.27 24.74
N PHE A 327 -69.03 38.76 25.48
CA PHE A 327 -69.24 39.68 26.61
C PHE A 327 -69.93 40.99 26.19
N LEU A 328 -69.52 41.60 25.06
CA LEU A 328 -70.16 42.79 24.50
C LEU A 328 -71.61 42.57 24.01
N ARG A 329 -72.02 41.31 23.83
CA ARG A 329 -73.38 40.96 23.40
C ARG A 329 -74.33 40.74 24.59
N GLU A 330 -73.79 40.59 25.79
CA GLU A 330 -74.54 40.43 27.05
C GLU A 330 -74.72 41.75 27.82
N ILE A 331 -74.09 42.84 27.37
CA ILE A 331 -74.27 44.22 27.87
C ILE A 331 -75.25 44.97 26.98
#